data_AF-A0A6N7RK80-F1
#
_entry.id   AF-A0A6N7RK80-F1
#
_cell.length_a   1.000
_cell.length_b   1.000
_cell.length_c   1.000
_cell.angle_alpha   90.00
_cell.angle_beta   90.00
_cell.angle_gamma   90.00
#
_symmetry.space_group_name_H-M   'P 1'
#
loop_
_entity.id
_entity.type
_entity.pdbx_description
1 polymer ?
#
loop_
_entity_poly.entity_id
_entity_poly.type
_entity_poly.pdbx_seq_one_letter_code
_entity_poly.pdbx_strand_id
1 'polypeptide(L)' 'MVHSAAVMEFLLSIHDDWEITVKKDGVWMETETMIYEDILPKLEEAGISENDYALYSEYTRKWGMI' A
#
# COMPACT_ATOMS: atom_id res chain seq x y z
N MET A 1 16.22 1.10 -11.84
CA MET A 1 16.06 -0.12 -11.02
C MET A 1 16.34 0.24 -9.56
N VAL A 2 15.51 1.08 -8.92
CA VAL A 2 15.66 1.50 -7.50
C VAL A 2 14.31 1.84 -6.81
N HIS A 3 13.18 1.94 -7.52
CA HIS A 3 11.96 2.53 -6.93
C HIS A 3 11.25 1.65 -5.89
N SER A 4 11.30 0.31 -5.99
CA SER A 4 10.57 -0.56 -5.06
C SER A 4 11.04 -0.42 -3.61
N ALA A 5 12.35 -0.30 -3.36
CA ALA A 5 12.87 -0.13 -2.01
C ALA A 5 12.41 1.21 -1.39
N ALA A 6 12.40 2.29 -2.18
CA ALA A 6 11.94 3.60 -1.72
C ALA A 6 10.44 3.60 -1.38
N VAL A 7 9.61 2.93 -2.20
CA VAL A 7 8.17 2.77 -1.91
C VAL A 7 7.97 1.95 -0.62
N MET A 8 8.69 0.85 -0.45
CA MET A 8 8.59 0.02 0.74
C MET A 8 9.02 0.77 2.01
N GLU A 9 10.16 1.47 1.97
CA GLU A 9 10.63 2.30 3.09
C GLU A 9 9.62 3.38 3.46
N PHE A 10 9.02 4.02 2.45
CA PHE A 10 7.98 5.00 2.67
C PHE A 10 6.73 4.39 3.33
N LEU A 11 6.22 3.27 2.81
CA LEU A 11 5.04 2.61 3.38
C LEU A 11 5.27 2.19 4.84
N LEU A 12 6.46 1.65 5.14
CA LEU A 12 6.87 1.32 6.51
C LEU A 12 7.02 2.55 7.42
N SER A 13 7.25 3.74 6.86
CA SER A 13 7.39 4.98 7.64
C SER A 13 6.03 5.59 8.03
N ILE A 14 4.97 5.31 7.28
CA ILE A 14 3.64 5.89 7.50
C ILE A 14 2.70 4.95 8.25
N HIS A 15 3.01 3.66 8.31
CA HIS A 15 2.21 2.64 8.96
C HIS A 15 3.05 1.44 9.34
N ASP A 16 2.81 0.88 10.53
CA ASP A 16 3.60 -0.23 11.08
C ASP A 16 2.97 -1.61 10.81
N ASP A 17 1.69 -1.67 10.45
CA ASP A 17 0.93 -2.93 10.30
C ASP A 17 0.80 -3.32 8.83
N TRP A 18 1.91 -3.79 8.26
CA TRP A 18 1.98 -4.34 6.90
C TRP A 18 2.27 -5.84 6.94
N GLU A 19 1.42 -6.63 6.31
CA GLU A 19 1.77 -7.98 5.91
C GLU A 19 2.60 -7.94 4.62
N ILE A 20 3.84 -8.45 4.68
CA ILE A 20 4.78 -8.40 3.56
C ILE A 20 4.97 -9.78 2.96
N THR A 21 4.57 -9.95 1.70
CA THR A 21 4.71 -11.20 0.94
C THR A 21 5.62 -11.01 -0.27
N VAL A 22 6.68 -11.83 -0.37
CA VAL A 22 7.55 -11.88 -1.54
C VAL A 22 6.96 -12.84 -2.58
N LYS A 23 6.67 -12.34 -3.78
CA LYS A 23 6.18 -13.11 -4.93
C LYS A 23 7.20 -13.08 -6.05
N LYS A 24 7.02 -13.97 -7.04
CA LYS A 24 7.91 -14.07 -8.22
C LYS A 24 8.07 -12.72 -8.95
N ASP A 25 7.00 -11.92 -8.98
CA ASP A 25 6.92 -10.68 -9.77
C ASP A 25 7.08 -9.41 -8.92
N GLY A 26 7.39 -9.53 -7.62
CA GLY A 26 7.60 -8.37 -6.74
C GLY A 26 7.27 -8.62 -5.28
N VAL A 27 7.14 -7.53 -4.52
CA VAL A 27 6.75 -7.55 -3.09
C VAL A 27 5.33 -7.00 -2.97
N TRP A 28 4.50 -7.69 -2.21
CA TRP A 28 3.16 -7.26 -1.86
C TRP A 28 3.18 -6.78 -0.41
N MET A 29 2.59 -5.61 -0.16
CA MET A 29 2.42 -5.04 1.17
C MET A 29 0.93 -4.79 1.37
N GLU A 30 0.34 -5.51 2.32
CA GLU A 30 -1.10 -5.57 2.52
C GLU A 30 -1.43 -5.12 3.96
N THR A 31 -2.52 -4.38 4.14
CA THR A 31 -2.99 -3.92 5.46
C THR A 31 -4.51 -3.82 5.46
N GLU A 32 -5.13 -4.14 6.59
CA GLU A 32 -6.57 -3.98 6.83
C GLU A 32 -6.88 -2.74 7.69
N THR A 33 -5.85 -2.10 8.24
CA THR A 33 -5.96 -1.03 9.24
C THR A 33 -5.74 0.37 8.69
N MET A 34 -5.46 0.49 7.40
CA MET A 34 -5.28 1.76 6.69
C MET A 34 -6.05 1.75 5.37
N ILE A 35 -6.77 2.84 5.10
CA ILE A 35 -7.51 3.02 3.85
C ILE A 35 -6.64 3.70 2.80
N TYR A 36 -6.84 3.36 1.53
CA TYR A 36 -5.99 3.88 0.46
C TYR A 36 -6.13 5.40 0.26
N GLU A 37 -7.28 5.97 0.61
CA GLU A 37 -7.53 7.41 0.57
C GLU A 37 -6.58 8.20 1.48
N ASP A 38 -6.07 7.57 2.55
CA ASP A 38 -5.07 8.17 3.46
C ASP A 38 -3.63 7.94 2.96
N ILE A 39 -3.42 6.97 2.07
CA ILE A 39 -2.09 6.57 1.56
C ILE A 39 -1.74 7.33 0.28
N LEU A 40 -2.69 7.43 -0.67
CA LEU A 40 -2.45 8.01 -1.99
C LEU A 40 -1.91 9.45 -1.95
N PRO A 41 -2.47 10.39 -1.16
CA PRO A 41 -1.94 11.75 -1.11
C PRO A 41 -0.51 11.80 -0.58
N LYS A 42 -0.17 10.92 0.37
CA LYS A 42 1.17 10.90 0.97
C LYS A 42 2.22 10.34 0.00
N LEU A 43 1.84 9.37 -0.84
CA LEU A 43 2.69 8.85 -1.92
C LEU A 43 2.99 9.96 -2.94
N GLU A 44 1.97 10.73 -3.34
CA GLU A 44 2.12 11.86 -4.27
C GLU A 44 3.02 12.96 -3.68
N GLU A 45 2.81 13.33 -2.41
CA GLU A 45 3.66 14.29 -1.69
C GLU A 45 5.12 13.85 -1.57
N ALA A 46 5.36 12.52 -1.48
CA ALA A 46 6.68 11.93 -1.47
C ALA A 46 7.33 11.84 -2.88
N GLY A 47 6.61 12.24 -3.93
CA GLY A 47 7.07 12.17 -5.31
C GLY A 47 7.05 10.76 -5.91
N ILE A 48 6.31 9.83 -5.28
CA ILE A 48 6.11 8.46 -5.78
C ILE A 48 4.98 8.48 -6.81
N SER A 49 5.28 8.04 -8.02
CA SER A 49 4.31 8.00 -9.12
C SER A 49 3.46 6.74 -9.05
N GLU A 50 2.23 6.81 -9.59
CA GLU A 50 1.40 5.64 -9.86
C GLU A 50 2.06 4.58 -10.77
N ASN A 51 3.15 4.93 -11.46
CA ASN A 51 3.94 3.97 -12.24
C ASN A 51 4.91 3.14 -11.38
N ASP A 52 5.10 3.51 -10.11
CA ASP A 52 6.04 2.86 -9.19
C ASP A 52 5.39 1.74 -8.35
N TYR A 53 4.06 1.63 -8.36
CA TYR A 53 3.31 0.63 -7.59
C TYR A 53 2.01 0.21 -8.29
N ALA A 54 1.45 -0.91 -7.86
CA ALA A 54 0.09 -1.31 -8.18
C ALA A 54 -0.71 -1.38 -6.88
N LEU A 55 -1.85 -0.67 -6.81
CA LEU A 55 -2.74 -0.66 -5.66
C LEU A 55 -3.98 -1.51 -5.93
N TYR A 56 -4.27 -2.41 -5.00
CA TYR A 56 -5.50 -3.19 -4.98
C TYR A 56 -6.21 -2.90 -3.65
N SER A 57 -7.48 -2.49 -3.70
CA SER A 57 -8.29 -2.26 -2.51
C SER A 57 -9.48 -3.23 -2.52
N GLU A 58 -9.58 -4.07 -1.50
CA GLU A 58 -10.75 -4.93 -1.31
C GLU A 58 -11.70 -4.29 -0.31
N TYR A 59 -12.94 -4.02 -0.73
CA TYR A 59 -13.95 -3.50 0.17
C TYR A 59 -14.70 -4.66 0.82
N THR A 60 -14.37 -4.95 2.07
CA THR A 60 -15.13 -5.90 2.88
C THR A 60 -16.47 -5.27 3.28
N ARG A 61 -17.51 -5.47 2.45
CA ARG A 61 -18.90 -5.20 2.88
C ARG A 61 -19.26 -6.13 4.02
N LYS A 62 -19.46 -5.58 5.22
CA LYS A 62 -20.17 -6.28 6.30
C LYS A 62 -21.65 -6.37 5.93
N TRP A 63 -22.03 -7.37 5.15
CA TRP A 63 -23.43 -7.71 4.91
C TRP A 63 -24.03 -8.24 6.22
N GLY A 64 -24.82 -7.42 6.92
CA GLY A 64 -25.51 -7.85 8.14
C GLY A 64 -25.81 -6.77 9.19
N MET A 65 -25.42 -5.51 9.00
CA MET A 65 -25.91 -4.41 9.82
C MET A 65 -27.14 -3.75 9.19
N ILE A 66 -28.29 -4.40 9.32
CA ILE A 66 -29.62 -3.77 9.36
C ILE A 66 -30.40 -4.47 10.48
#